data_AF-A0A536SF62-F1
#
_entry.id   AF-A0A536SF62-F1
#
_cell.length_a   1.000
_cell.length_b   1.000
_cell.length_c   1.000
_cell.angle_alpha   90.00
_cell.angle_beta   90.00
_cell.angle_gamma   90.00
#
_symmetry.space_group_name_H-M   'P 1'
#
loop_
_entity.id
_entity.type
_entity.pdbx_description
1 polymer ?
#
loop_
_entity_poly.entity_id
_entity_poly.type
_entity_poly.pdbx_seq_one_letter_code
_entity_poly.pdbx_strand_id
1 'polypeptide(L)' 'MSEARSGGGAFLSDIQTLRQHAREHIAQGAVTPGYHADRSVVLKLLNEALATEIICTLRYKRHYFMAQGIHAE' A
#
# COMPACT_ATOMS: atom_id res chain seq x y z
N MET A 1 -27.60 -13.53 -50.08
CA MET A 1 -26.42 -12.64 -50.07
C MET A 1 -26.30 -12.03 -48.69
N SER A 2 -25.15 -12.28 -48.05
CA SER A 2 -24.60 -11.66 -46.85
C SER A 2 -25.07 -12.13 -45.47
N GLU A 3 -24.09 -12.71 -44.78
CA GLU A 3 -24.07 -13.40 -43.49
C GLU A 3 -23.94 -12.46 -42.26
N ALA A 4 -24.27 -13.06 -41.10
CA ALA A 4 -23.64 -12.95 -39.78
C ALA A 4 -23.26 -11.56 -39.25
N ARG A 5 -24.07 -11.04 -38.31
CA ARG A 5 -23.62 -10.05 -37.34
C ARG A 5 -22.98 -10.76 -36.14
N SER A 6 -21.65 -10.67 -36.09
CA SER A 6 -20.80 -11.01 -34.96
C SER A 6 -21.22 -10.24 -33.70
N GLY A 7 -21.95 -10.91 -32.79
CA GLY A 7 -22.23 -10.43 -31.43
C GLY A 7 -21.18 -10.85 -30.39
N GLY A 8 -20.19 -11.68 -30.78
CA GLY A 8 -19.18 -12.21 -29.87
C GLY A 8 -17.99 -11.28 -29.61
N GLY A 9 -17.64 -10.41 -30.56
CA GLY A 9 -16.48 -9.51 -30.43
C GLY A 9 -16.67 -8.41 -29.40
N ALA A 10 -17.87 -7.83 -29.31
CA ALA A 10 -18.18 -6.78 -28.34
C ALA A 10 -18.22 -7.31 -26.89
N PHE A 11 -18.81 -8.48 -26.68
CA PHE A 11 -18.87 -9.13 -25.36
C PHE A 11 -17.48 -9.53 -24.83
N LEU A 12 -16.62 -10.09 -25.68
CA LEU A 12 -15.24 -10.44 -25.30
C LEU A 12 -14.38 -9.20 -25.02
N SER A 13 -14.55 -8.12 -25.79
CA SER A 13 -13.89 -6.84 -25.53
C SER A 13 -14.29 -6.24 -24.18
N ASP A 14 -15.57 -6.33 -23.81
CA ASP A 14 -16.09 -5.81 -22.55
C ASP A 14 -15.52 -6.56 -21.34
N ILE A 15 -15.41 -7.89 -21.44
CA ILE A 15 -14.75 -8.71 -20.40
C ILE A 15 -13.28 -8.34 -20.25
N GLN A 16 -12.56 -8.11 -21.35
CA GLN A 16 -11.14 -7.72 -21.29
C GLN A 16 -10.97 -6.39 -20.56
N THR A 17 -11.81 -5.39 -20.87
CA THR A 17 -11.83 -4.08 -20.21
C THR A 17 -12.17 -4.19 -18.72
N LEU A 18 -13.20 -4.95 -18.35
CA LEU A 18 -13.57 -5.18 -16.95
C LEU A 18 -12.45 -5.84 -16.16
N ARG A 19 -11.76 -6.84 -16.74
CA ARG A 19 -10.61 -7.50 -16.09
C ARG A 19 -9.43 -6.56 -15.96
N GLN A 20 -9.20 -5.68 -16.94
CA GLN A 20 -8.14 -4.68 -16.88
C GLN A 20 -8.40 -3.70 -15.72
N HIS A 21 -9.60 -3.14 -15.63
CA HIS A 21 -9.97 -2.26 -14.52
C HIS A 21 -9.92 -2.94 -13.16
N ALA A 22 -10.35 -4.20 -13.05
CA ALA A 22 -10.23 -4.97 -11.81
C ALA A 22 -8.76 -5.10 -11.37
N ARG A 23 -7.82 -5.34 -12.30
CA ARG A 23 -6.38 -5.38 -11.98
C ARG A 23 -5.84 -4.02 -11.57
N GLU A 24 -6.26 -2.95 -12.23
CA GLU A 24 -5.88 -1.58 -11.87
C GLU A 24 -6.35 -1.23 -10.44
N HIS A 25 -7.59 -1.57 -10.09
CA HIS A 25 -8.11 -1.38 -8.75
C HIS A 25 -7.37 -2.22 -7.70
N ILE A 26 -7.02 -3.46 -8.01
CA ILE A 26 -6.19 -4.29 -7.11
C ILE A 26 -4.80 -3.66 -6.92
N ALA A 27 -4.19 -3.13 -7.98
CA ALA A 27 -2.89 -2.48 -7.93
C ALA A 27 -2.88 -1.19 -7.08
N GLN A 28 -4.04 -0.52 -6.95
CA GLN A 28 -4.19 0.63 -6.05
C GLN A 28 -4.14 0.26 -4.56
N GLY A 29 -4.12 -1.03 -4.22
CA GLY A 29 -4.03 -1.52 -2.85
C GLY A 29 -5.34 -1.43 -2.07
N ALA A 30 -5.28 -1.71 -0.76
CA ALA A 30 -6.44 -1.77 0.12
C ALA A 30 -6.96 -0.37 0.51
N VAL A 31 -7.39 0.41 -0.48
CA VAL A 31 -8.00 1.73 -0.25
C VAL A 31 -9.47 1.69 -0.62
N THR A 32 -10.31 2.04 0.35
CA THR A 32 -11.75 2.05 0.19
C THR A 32 -12.20 3.35 -0.49
N PRO A 33 -13.29 3.33 -1.28
CA PRO A 33 -13.82 4.54 -1.91
C PRO A 33 -14.20 5.67 -0.94
N GLY A 34 -14.54 5.33 0.31
CA GLY A 34 -14.86 6.29 1.37
C GLY A 34 -13.65 6.89 2.09
N TYR A 35 -12.42 6.54 1.69
CA TYR A 35 -11.22 7.11 2.27
C TYR A 35 -10.96 8.51 1.69
N HIS A 36 -11.34 9.54 2.43
CA HIS A 36 -11.28 10.93 1.98
C HIS A 36 -9.92 11.62 2.18
N ALA A 37 -8.98 11.00 2.90
CA ALA A 37 -7.69 11.62 3.17
C ALA A 37 -6.74 11.49 1.96
N ASP A 38 -5.90 12.50 1.76
CA ASP A 38 -4.84 12.43 0.75
C ASP A 38 -3.81 11.36 1.16
N ARG A 39 -3.81 10.26 0.41
CA ARG A 39 -2.92 9.12 0.65
C ARG A 39 -1.45 9.51 0.62
N SER A 40 -1.05 10.42 -0.27
CA SER A 40 0.35 10.82 -0.42
C SER A 40 0.84 11.54 0.84
N VAL A 41 0.00 12.43 1.39
CA VAL A 41 0.26 13.16 2.63
C VAL A 41 0.31 12.20 3.82
N VAL A 42 -0.65 11.28 3.92
CA VAL A 42 -0.69 10.29 5.01
C VAL A 42 0.55 9.40 4.98
N LEU A 43 0.93 8.88 3.81
CA LEU A 43 2.14 8.06 3.67
C LEU A 43 3.40 8.84 4.05
N LYS A 44 3.49 10.12 3.70
CA LYS A 44 4.61 10.97 4.11
C LYS A 44 4.68 11.13 5.64
N LEU A 45 3.56 11.49 6.27
CA LEU A 45 3.49 11.67 7.72
C LEU A 45 3.80 10.38 8.48
N LEU A 46 3.27 9.24 8.02
CA LEU A 46 3.54 7.94 8.63
C LEU A 46 5.01 7.54 8.49
N ASN A 47 5.65 7.82 7.35
CA ASN A 47 7.08 7.56 7.18
C ASN A 47 7.94 8.45 8.08
N GLU A 48 7.58 9.72 8.25
CA GLU A 48 8.25 10.62 9.19
C GLU A 48 8.12 10.10 10.63
N ALA A 49 6.91 9.74 11.07
CA ALA A 49 6.68 9.16 12.38
C ALA A 49 7.44 7.83 12.57
N LEU A 50 7.39 6.93 11.58
CA LEU A 50 8.10 5.65 11.60
C LEU A 50 9.62 5.84 11.73
N ALA A 51 10.19 6.81 11.00
CA ALA A 51 11.61 7.11 11.12
C ALA A 51 11.98 7.54 12.55
N THR A 52 11.15 8.37 13.19
CA THR A 52 11.38 8.75 14.60
C THR A 52 11.29 7.56 15.55
N GLU A 53 10.34 6.65 15.32
CA GLU A 53 10.14 5.47 16.17
C GLU A 53 11.30 4.47 16.05
N ILE A 54 11.83 4.28 14.84
CA ILE A 54 13.03 3.46 14.62
C ILE A 54 14.20 4.02 15.45
N ILE A 55 14.42 5.33 15.43
CA ILE A 55 15.49 5.96 16.21
C ILE A 55 15.24 5.83 17.72
N CYS A 56 14.01 6.01 18.18
CA CYS A 56 13.64 5.80 19.58
C CYS A 56 13.92 4.35 20.02
N THR A 57 13.54 3.37 19.20
CA THR A 57 13.81 1.95 19.43
C THR A 57 15.31 1.67 19.51
N LEU A 58 16.10 2.20 18.56
CA LEU A 58 17.56 2.04 18.57
C LEU A 58 18.20 2.70 19.78
N ARG A 59 17.70 3.86 20.21
CA ARG A 59 18.14 4.54 21.43
C ARG A 59 17.89 3.67 22.66
N TYR A 60 16.70 3.10 22.79
CA TYR A 60 16.39 2.19 23.91
C TYR A 60 17.26 0.93 23.89
N LYS A 61 17.48 0.33 22.71
CA LYS A 61 18.41 -0.80 22.57
C LYS A 61 19.83 -0.42 22.98
N ARG A 62 20.32 0.75 22.56
CA ARG A 62 21.64 1.25 22.99
C ARG A 62 21.70 1.39 24.51
N HIS A 63 20.70 2.00 25.14
CA HIS A 63 20.66 2.12 26.59
C HIS A 63 20.62 0.77 27.28
N TYR A 64 19.86 -0.19 26.76
CA TYR A 64 19.82 -1.56 27.28
C TYR A 64 21.21 -2.23 27.24
N PHE A 65 21.92 -2.14 26.12
CA PHE A 65 23.25 -2.76 25.99
C PHE A 65 24.37 -2.01 26.71
N MET A 66 24.26 -0.68 26.84
CA MET A 66 25.25 0.15 27.51
C MET A 66 24.99 0.35 29.00
N ALA A 67 23.83 -0.09 29.51
CA ALA A 67 23.54 -0.04 30.94
C ALA A 67 24.54 -0.92 31.69
N GLN A 68 25.54 -0.27 32.28
CA GLN A 68 26.39 -0.87 33.29
C GLN A 68 25.56 -0.98 34.57
N GLY A 69 25.47 -2.19 35.14
CA GLY A 69 24.67 -2.43 36.33
C GLY A 69 25.13 -1.58 37.53
N ILE A 70 24.33 -1.54 38.59
CA ILE A 70 24.66 -0.86 39.87
C ILE A 70 25.93 -1.47 40.54
N HIS A 71 26.49 -2.54 39.97
CA HIS A 71 27.71 -3.24 40.38
C HIS A 71 28.77 -3.30 39.29
N ALA A 72 28.73 -2.37 38.32
CA ALA A 72 29.85 -2.21 37.39
C ALA A 72 31.02 -1.52 38.12
N GLU A 73 31.79 -2.31 38.87
CA GLU A 73 33.19 -2.03 39.18
C GLU A 73 34.08 -2.68 38.11
#